data_AF-A0ABD0RIB5-F1
#
_entry.id   AF-A0ABD0RIB5-F1
#
_cell.length_a   1.000
_cell.length_b   1.000
_cell.length_c   1.000
_cell.angle_alpha   90.00
_cell.angle_beta   90.00
_cell.angle_gamma   90.00
#
_symmetry.space_group_name_H-M   'P 1'
#
loop_
_entity.id
_entity.type
_entity.pdbx_description
1 polymer ?
#
loop_
_entity_poly.entity_id
_entity_poly.type
_entity_poly.pdbx_seq_one_letter_code
_entity_poly.pdbx_strand_id
1 'polypeptide(L)'
;MRSIERCQAELLEKMEENQKAAEKQEEELIEDLQQEITELKRRDTELEQLSHTEDHLHFIQIYPSMCKPVNTKQWPDISVNTLMNLDTIRAALTQLQQTLDENLSQT
;
A
#
# COMPACT_ATOMS: atom_id res chain seq x y z
N MET A 1 -23.27 -25.40 -18.38
CA MET A 1 -23.87 -24.32 -17.57
C MET A 1 -23.25 -24.24 -16.17
N ARG A 2 -23.30 -25.30 -15.33
CA ARG A 2 -22.64 -25.31 -14.00
C ARG A 2 -21.14 -24.96 -13.99
N SER A 3 -20.40 -25.37 -15.01
CA SER A 3 -18.96 -25.05 -15.11
C SER A 3 -18.67 -23.56 -15.32
N ILE A 4 -19.58 -22.84 -15.98
CA ILE A 4 -19.46 -21.40 -16.24
C ILE A 4 -19.75 -20.62 -14.95
N GLU A 5 -20.82 -21.00 -14.25
CA GLU A 5 -21.18 -20.41 -12.94
C GLU A 5 -20.04 -20.58 -11.93
N ARG A 6 -19.40 -21.76 -11.92
CA ARG A 6 -18.22 -22.02 -11.08
C ARG A 6 -17.04 -21.12 -11.45
N CYS A 7 -16.66 -21.01 -12.73
CA CYS A 7 -15.57 -20.12 -13.14
C CYS A 7 -15.86 -18.64 -12.82
N GLN A 8 -17.11 -18.19 -12.95
CA GLN A 8 -17.49 -16.82 -12.58
C GLN A 8 -17.34 -16.58 -11.08
N ALA A 9 -17.76 -17.53 -10.25
CA ALA A 9 -17.60 -17.44 -8.79
C ALA A 9 -16.12 -17.42 -8.39
N GLU A 10 -15.30 -18.31 -8.96
CA GLU A 10 -13.85 -18.36 -8.72
C GLU A 10 -13.15 -17.05 -9.15
N LEU A 11 -13.56 -16.44 -10.27
CA LEU A 11 -13.03 -15.15 -10.70
C LEU A 11 -13.42 -14.02 -9.75
N LEU A 12 -14.67 -13.97 -9.33
CA LEU A 12 -15.16 -12.93 -8.42
C LEU A 12 -14.44 -13.00 -7.07
N GLU A 13 -14.30 -14.20 -6.51
CA GLU A 13 -13.57 -14.45 -5.27
C GLU A 13 -12.13 -13.93 -5.37
N LYS A 14 -11.42 -14.29 -6.44
CA LYS A 14 -10.04 -13.83 -6.67
C LYS A 14 -9.92 -12.32 -6.82
N MET A 15 -10.91 -11.67 -7.45
CA MET A 15 -10.95 -10.21 -7.56
C MET A 15 -11.14 -9.55 -6.19
N GLU A 16 -12.04 -10.09 -5.36
CA GLU A 16 -12.26 -9.58 -4.00
C GLU A 16 -11.02 -9.77 -3.11
N GLU A 17 -10.35 -10.92 -3.19
CA GLU A 17 -9.10 -11.17 -2.44
C GLU A 17 -8.00 -10.19 -2.84
N ASN A 18 -7.79 -10.00 -4.13
CA ASN A 18 -6.80 -9.05 -4.64
C ASN A 18 -7.11 -7.61 -4.20
N GLN A 19 -8.38 -7.21 -4.24
CA GLN A 19 -8.81 -5.89 -3.80
C GLN A 19 -8.54 -5.69 -2.31
N LYS A 20 -8.93 -6.65 -1.45
CA LYS A 20 -8.67 -6.58 -0.01
C LYS A 20 -7.18 -6.54 0.33
N ALA A 21 -6.35 -7.29 -0.41
CA ALA A 21 -4.91 -7.25 -0.22
C ALA A 21 -4.31 -5.88 -0.57
N ALA A 22 -4.77 -5.27 -1.67
CA ALA A 22 -4.36 -3.94 -2.08
C ALA A 22 -4.81 -2.86 -1.07
N GLU A 23 -6.07 -2.92 -0.63
CA GLU A 23 -6.62 -2.00 0.38
C GLU A 23 -5.83 -2.09 1.69
N LYS A 24 -5.54 -3.30 2.18
CA LYS A 24 -4.73 -3.49 3.39
C LYS A 24 -3.33 -2.89 3.25
N GLN A 25 -2.68 -3.10 2.11
CA GLN A 25 -1.36 -2.52 1.85
C GLN A 25 -1.40 -0.99 1.83
N GLU A 26 -2.46 -0.40 1.27
CA GLU A 26 -2.68 1.04 1.25
C GLU A 26 -2.94 1.60 2.67
N GLU A 27 -3.77 0.93 3.47
CA GLU A 27 -4.03 1.30 4.87
C GLU A 27 -2.75 1.29 5.71
N GLU A 28 -1.94 0.23 5.62
CA GLU A 28 -0.65 0.14 6.32
C GLU A 28 0.31 1.27 5.89
N LEU A 29 0.34 1.61 4.60
CA LEU A 29 1.15 2.71 4.09
C LEU A 29 0.67 4.07 4.62
N ILE A 30 -0.64 4.30 4.67
CA ILE A 30 -1.23 5.52 5.21
C ILE A 30 -0.90 5.66 6.70
N GLU A 31 -1.03 4.59 7.49
CA GLU A 31 -0.70 4.59 8.91
C GLU A 31 0.77 4.92 9.15
N ASP A 32 1.68 4.27 8.42
CA ASP A 32 3.11 4.52 8.51
C ASP A 32 3.46 5.99 8.17
N LEU A 33 2.85 6.55 7.11
CA LEU A 33 3.05 7.95 6.71
C LEU A 33 2.50 8.94 7.75
N GLN A 34 1.34 8.66 8.33
CA GLN A 34 0.76 9.49 9.40
C GLN A 34 1.65 9.51 10.64
N GLN A 35 2.24 8.36 11.00
CA GLN A 35 3.21 8.27 12.08
C GLN A 35 4.48 9.10 11.77
N GLU A 36 5.01 9.00 10.55
CA GLU A 36 6.18 9.80 10.14
C GLU A 36 5.89 11.31 10.20
N ILE A 37 4.75 11.76 9.68
CA ILE A 37 4.33 13.17 9.75
C ILE A 37 4.22 13.63 11.21
N THR A 38 3.70 12.79 12.10
CA THR A 38 3.54 13.11 13.52
C THR A 38 4.90 13.29 14.20
N GLU A 39 5.84 12.39 13.95
CA GLU A 39 7.20 12.49 14.46
C GLU A 39 7.97 13.69 13.90
N LEU A 40 7.75 14.03 12.63
CA LEU A 40 8.31 15.23 12.00
C LEU A 40 7.76 16.51 12.65
N LYS A 41 6.44 16.61 12.84
CA LYS A 41 5.80 17.75 13.51
C LYS A 41 6.27 17.92 14.96
N ARG A 42 6.44 16.81 15.69
CA ARG A 42 6.98 16.82 17.06
C ARG A 42 8.40 17.39 17.06
N ARG A 43 9.27 16.88 16.18
CA ARG A 43 10.65 17.36 16.05
C ARG A 43 10.73 18.83 15.66
N ASP A 44 9.89 19.26 14.71
CA ASP A 44 9.82 20.65 14.25
C ASP A 44 9.47 21.59 15.42
N THR A 45 8.47 21.20 16.23
CA THR A 45 8.08 21.96 17.42
C THR A 45 9.21 22.04 18.47
N GLU A 46 9.92 20.93 18.71
CA GLU A 46 11.05 20.89 19.64
C GLU A 46 12.23 21.73 19.16
N LEU A 47 12.52 21.72 17.85
CA LEU A 47 13.54 22.57 17.23
C LEU A 47 13.18 24.05 17.33
N GLU A 48 11.92 24.39 17.12
CA GLU A 48 11.42 25.76 17.26
C GLU A 48 11.55 26.25 18.71
N GLN A 49 11.27 25.40 19.71
CA GLN A 49 11.48 25.77 21.12
C GLN A 49 12.97 25.97 21.45
N LEU A 50 13.84 25.10 20.93
CA LEU A 50 15.28 25.20 21.12
C LEU A 50 15.87 26.45 20.45
N SER A 51 15.36 26.87 19.29
CA SER A 51 15.85 28.06 18.59
C SER A 51 15.60 29.35 19.37
N HIS A 52 14.56 29.37 20.22
CA HIS A 52 14.22 30.49 21.09
C HIS A 52 14.85 30.40 22.49
N THR A 53 15.60 29.33 22.78
CA THR A 53 16.20 29.11 24.10
C THR A 53 17.50 29.91 24.26
N GLU A 54 17.58 30.75 25.30
CA GLU A 54 18.82 31.48 25.67
C GLU A 54 19.83 30.61 26.44
N ASP A 55 19.41 29.42 26.91
CA ASP A 55 20.30 28.44 27.54
C ASP A 55 21.07 27.63 26.50
N HIS A 56 22.24 28.15 26.13
CA HIS A 56 23.15 27.51 25.19
C HIS A 56 23.72 26.17 25.70
N LEU A 57 23.74 25.91 27.01
CA LEU A 57 24.22 24.64 27.55
C LEU A 57 23.19 23.54 27.30
N HIS A 58 21.90 23.86 27.48
CA HIS A 58 20.78 22.99 27.15
C HIS A 58 20.73 22.68 25.64
N PHE A 59 20.96 23.68 24.79
CA PHE A 59 21.05 23.50 23.34
C PHE A 59 22.10 22.47 22.93
N ILE A 60 23.33 22.58 23.46
CA ILE A 60 24.43 21.67 23.14
C ILE A 60 24.12 20.23 23.56
N GLN A 61 23.36 20.03 24.64
CA GLN A 61 23.01 18.70 25.14
C GLN A 61 21.94 18.00 24.28
N ILE A 62 20.94 18.73 23.79
CA ILE A 62 19.77 18.14 23.10
C ILE A 62 19.92 18.08 21.58
N TYR A 63 20.61 19.05 20.98
CA TYR A 63 20.78 19.14 19.53
C TYR A 63 21.29 17.84 18.86
N PRO A 64 22.29 17.12 19.42
CA PRO A 64 22.78 15.86 18.82
C PRO A 64 21.75 14.74 18.73
N SER A 65 20.81 14.66 19.69
CA SER A 65 19.70 13.69 19.61
C SER A 65 18.68 14.04 18.52
N MET A 66 18.55 15.33 18.18
CA MET A 66 17.60 15.84 17.19
C MET A 66 18.12 15.72 15.76
N CYS A 67 19.43 15.84 15.55
CA CYS A 67 20.07 15.63 14.24
C CYS A 67 20.11 14.17 13.78
N LYS A 68 19.61 13.22 14.59
CA LYS A 68 19.45 11.85 14.13
C LYS A 68 18.38 11.82 13.04
N PRO A 69 18.69 11.24 11.86
CA PRO A 69 17.70 11.09 10.82
C PRO A 69 16.45 10.43 11.39
N VAL A 70 15.29 10.97 11.07
CA VAL A 70 14.06 10.19 11.20
C VAL A 70 14.26 8.97 10.30
N ASN A 71 13.87 7.78 10.78
CA ASN A 71 13.96 6.59 9.96
C ASN A 71 12.91 6.71 8.85
N THR A 72 13.26 7.43 7.80
CA THR A 72 12.43 7.59 6.61
C THR A 72 12.43 6.25 5.92
N LYS A 73 11.33 5.51 6.04
CA LYS A 73 11.15 4.26 5.30
C LYS A 73 11.34 4.61 3.81
N GLN A 74 12.12 3.84 3.07
CA GLN A 74 12.15 3.99 1.62
C GLN A 74 10.79 3.53 1.09
N TRP A 75 9.93 4.49 0.79
CA TRP A 75 8.58 4.23 0.33
C TRP A 75 8.64 3.60 -1.07
N PRO A 76 7.96 2.47 -1.29
CA PRO A 76 7.79 1.95 -2.65
C PRO A 76 7.08 3.02 -3.49
N ASP A 77 7.47 3.14 -4.76
CA ASP A 77 6.82 4.05 -5.69
C ASP A 77 5.32 3.73 -5.72
N ILE A 78 4.48 4.73 -5.44
CA ILE A 78 3.02 4.57 -5.36
C ILE A 78 2.50 4.51 -6.78
N SER A 79 2.71 3.37 -7.43
CA SER A 79 2.06 3.08 -8.71
C SER A 79 0.71 2.46 -8.43
N VAL A 80 -0.36 3.07 -8.95
CA VAL A 80 -1.67 2.41 -9.02
C VAL A 80 -1.45 1.16 -9.87
N ASN A 81 -1.52 -0.02 -9.25
CA ASN A 81 -1.17 -1.28 -9.90
C ASN A 81 -2.32 -1.77 -10.82
N THR A 82 -2.78 -0.90 -11.71
CA THR A 82 -3.84 -1.16 -12.70
C THR A 82 -3.45 -2.29 -13.66
N LEU A 83 -2.14 -2.49 -13.86
CA LEU A 83 -1.57 -3.53 -14.74
C LEU A 83 -1.75 -4.94 -14.17
N MET A 84 -1.51 -5.15 -12.88
CA MET A 84 -1.68 -6.47 -12.24
C MET A 84 -3.15 -6.91 -12.24
N ASN A 85 -4.09 -5.95 -12.17
CA ASN A 85 -5.52 -6.22 -12.32
C ASN A 85 -5.88 -6.62 -13.76
N LEU A 86 -5.40 -5.89 -14.77
CA LEU A 86 -5.71 -6.17 -16.18
C LEU A 86 -5.20 -7.52 -16.66
N ASP A 87 -3.97 -7.89 -16.31
CA ASP A 87 -3.40 -9.18 -16.71
C ASP A 87 -4.09 -10.36 -16.03
N THR A 88 -4.45 -10.21 -14.75
CA THR A 88 -5.19 -11.22 -14.00
C THR A 88 -6.61 -11.39 -14.57
N ILE A 89 -7.30 -10.29 -14.86
CA ILE A 89 -8.63 -10.30 -15.49
C ILE A 89 -8.56 -10.94 -16.88
N ARG A 90 -7.57 -10.57 -17.69
CA ARG A 90 -7.37 -11.13 -19.03
C ARG A 90 -7.09 -12.64 -18.99
N ALA A 91 -6.26 -13.10 -18.06
CA ALA A 91 -5.99 -14.52 -17.89
C ALA A 91 -7.25 -15.29 -17.49
N ALA A 92 -8.04 -14.77 -16.56
CA ALA A 92 -9.28 -15.41 -16.13
C ALA A 92 -10.37 -15.41 -17.23
N LEU A 93 -10.52 -14.32 -17.97
CA LEU A 93 -11.41 -14.26 -19.14
C LEU A 93 -11.00 -15.27 -20.21
N THR A 94 -9.70 -15.45 -20.41
CA THR A 94 -9.17 -16.45 -21.36
C THR A 94 -9.52 -17.87 -20.91
N GLN A 95 -9.40 -18.19 -19.61
CA GLN A 95 -9.81 -19.49 -19.06
C GLN A 95 -11.32 -19.74 -19.18
N LEU A 96 -12.13 -18.70 -18.94
CA LEU A 96 -13.59 -18.78 -19.12
C LEU A 96 -13.94 -19.04 -20.58
N GLN A 97 -13.27 -18.37 -21.52
CA GLN A 97 -13.46 -18.56 -22.95
C GLN A 97 -13.07 -19.98 -23.39
N GLN A 98 -11.92 -20.51 -22.95
CA GLN A 98 -11.53 -21.90 -23.21
C GLN A 98 -12.58 -22.89 -22.69
N THR A 99 -13.07 -22.68 -21.46
CA THR A 99 -14.11 -23.53 -20.87
C THR A 99 -15.41 -23.48 -21.67
N LEU A 100 -15.78 -22.30 -22.20
CA LEU A 100 -16.95 -22.13 -23.05
C LEU A 100 -16.79 -22.91 -24.37
N ASP A 101 -15.65 -22.76 -25.02
CA ASP A 101 -15.33 -23.42 -26.29
C ASP A 101 -15.31 -24.95 -26.15
N GLU A 102 -14.76 -25.47 -25.06
CA GLU A 102 -14.79 -26.91 -24.73
C GLU A 102 -16.22 -27.44 -24.50
N ASN A 103 -17.08 -26.68 -23.81
CA ASN A 103 -18.47 -27.11 -23.60
C ASN A 103 -19.28 -27.08 -24.91
N LEU A 104 -19.05 -26.09 -25.77
CA LEU A 104 -19.73 -25.95 -27.06
C LEU A 104 -19.28 -27.00 -28.08
N SER A 105 -18.04 -27.46 -28.00
CA SER A 105 -17.51 -28.52 -28.88
C SER A 105 -17.85 -29.95 -28.42
N GLN A 106 -18.35 -30.11 -27.20
CA GLN A 106 -18.88 -31.37 -26.67
C GLN A 106 -20.40 -31.53 -26.83
N THR A 107 -21.09 -30.53 -27.41
CA THR A 107 -22.54 -30.55 -27.72
C THR A 107 -22.75 -30.78 -29.21
#